data_AF-A0AAN8FRU9-F1
#
_entry.id   AF-A0AAN8FRU9-F1
#
_cell.length_a   1.000
_cell.length_b   1.000
_cell.length_c   1.000
_cell.angle_alpha   90.00
_cell.angle_beta   90.00
_cell.angle_gamma   90.00
#
_symmetry.space_group_name_H-M   'P 1'
#
loop_
_entity.id
_entity.type
_entity.pdbx_description
1 polymer ?
#
loop_
_entity_poly.entity_id
_entity_poly.type
_entity_poly.pdbx_seq_one_letter_code
_entity_poly.pdbx_strand_id
1 'polypeptide(L)'
;MEWYIVPLLNPDGYEYSRNSNDPEIRLWRKNRSPPRCIQQSTGVDLNRNFDWFFGQVGSSTDPCSEIYQGAYAFSEPETAAVRDFLQRHKVHTFLTFHSYSQILMYPFGHQVRTYSNDLNDLRSTALTASSQLHRMFGTNYKVGTGADTLYPASGGSEDWAKGKAHVKYSYLFELRPEEQVWDGFLLSENQIMPTARETWEAVKVIASQTLAIPTVARAPQRHPQARLCADRDTLCASWAQGGACATWPEMRQRCPRSCGFCAK
;
A
#
# COMPACT_ATOMS: atom_id res chain seq x y z
N MET A 1 8.62 0.91 16.76
CA MET A 1 7.57 0.72 15.72
C MET A 1 6.43 1.64 16.08
N GLU A 2 5.89 2.34 15.09
CA GLU A 2 4.71 3.19 15.23
C GLU A 2 3.57 2.54 14.45
N TRP A 3 2.35 2.60 15.00
CA TRP A 3 1.15 2.06 14.38
C TRP A 3 0.22 3.21 14.02
N TYR A 4 -0.18 3.26 12.75
CA TYR A 4 -1.21 4.14 12.25
C TYR A 4 -2.43 3.29 11.95
N ILE A 5 -3.52 3.51 12.68
CA ILE A 5 -4.74 2.70 12.59
C ILE A 5 -5.85 3.61 12.08
N VAL A 6 -6.40 3.27 10.92
CA VAL A 6 -7.62 3.88 10.37
C VAL A 6 -8.77 2.89 10.63
N PRO A 7 -9.55 3.08 11.71
CA PRO A 7 -10.58 2.10 12.08
C PRO A 7 -11.73 2.05 11.06
N LEU A 8 -11.96 3.16 10.34
CA LEU A 8 -13.04 3.28 9.38
C LEU A 8 -12.61 4.19 8.23
N LEU A 9 -12.23 3.58 7.11
CA LEU A 9 -11.82 4.32 5.90
C LEU A 9 -13.01 4.90 5.12
N ASN A 10 -14.15 4.21 5.14
CA ASN A 10 -15.39 4.60 4.44
C ASN A 10 -16.49 4.97 5.47
N PRO A 11 -16.41 6.15 6.11
CA PRO A 11 -17.38 6.54 7.12
C PRO A 11 -18.78 6.73 6.56
N ASP A 12 -18.91 7.30 5.35
CA ASP A 12 -20.22 7.58 4.75
C ASP A 12 -20.96 6.30 4.35
N GLY A 13 -20.24 5.34 3.73
CA GLY A 13 -20.81 4.04 3.40
C GLY A 13 -21.16 3.23 4.64
N TYR A 14 -20.33 3.31 5.69
CA TYR A 14 -20.63 2.68 6.97
C TYR A 14 -21.91 3.27 7.60
N GLU A 15 -22.02 4.60 7.66
CA GLU A 15 -23.23 5.25 8.19
C GLU A 15 -24.48 4.87 7.40
N TYR A 16 -24.38 4.91 6.06
CA TYR A 16 -25.48 4.49 5.20
C TYR A 16 -25.95 3.07 5.51
N SER A 17 -25.01 2.12 5.69
CA SER A 17 -25.35 0.72 5.98
C SER A 17 -26.07 0.51 7.32
N ARG A 18 -26.01 1.47 8.25
CA ARG A 18 -26.69 1.39 9.55
C ARG A 18 -28.10 1.96 9.55
N ASN A 19 -28.52 2.63 8.48
CA ASN A 19 -29.80 3.32 8.43
C ASN A 19 -31.01 2.37 8.30
N SER A 20 -30.79 1.15 7.81
CA SER A 20 -31.86 0.16 7.61
C SER A 20 -31.30 -1.26 7.61
N ASN A 21 -32.15 -2.22 7.96
CA ASN A 21 -31.88 -3.66 7.79
C ASN A 21 -32.26 -4.18 6.38
N ASP A 22 -32.78 -3.32 5.50
CA ASP A 22 -32.97 -3.64 4.09
C ASP A 22 -31.63 -4.09 3.49
N PRO A 23 -31.52 -5.28 2.86
CA PRO A 23 -30.28 -5.77 2.27
C PRO A 23 -29.61 -4.78 1.30
N GLU A 24 -30.38 -4.01 0.53
CA GLU A 24 -29.85 -2.99 -0.40
C GLU A 24 -29.11 -1.84 0.31
N ILE A 25 -29.44 -1.62 1.58
CA ILE A 25 -28.82 -0.61 2.44
C ILE A 25 -27.76 -1.26 3.32
N ARG A 26 -28.12 -2.34 4.03
CA ARG A 26 -27.28 -3.00 5.03
C ARG A 26 -26.00 -3.60 4.44
N LEU A 27 -26.07 -4.07 3.20
CA LEU A 27 -24.94 -4.67 2.47
C LEU A 27 -24.23 -3.67 1.55
N TRP A 28 -24.52 -2.36 1.68
CA TRP A 28 -23.85 -1.32 0.93
C TRP A 28 -22.33 -1.35 1.16
N ARG A 29 -21.56 -1.35 0.07
CA ARG A 29 -20.08 -1.46 0.16
C ARG A 29 -19.31 -0.26 -0.36
N LYS A 30 -19.85 0.46 -1.36
CA LYS A 30 -19.19 1.61 -1.98
C LYS A 30 -19.14 2.79 -1.00
N ASN A 31 -18.38 3.83 -1.34
CA ASN A 31 -18.54 5.11 -0.62
C ASN A 31 -19.87 5.79 -1.03
N ARG A 32 -20.04 7.07 -0.66
CA ARG A 32 -21.26 7.85 -0.95
C ARG A 32 -21.00 9.08 -1.83
N SER A 33 -19.97 9.04 -2.69
CA SER A 33 -19.74 10.14 -3.62
C SER A 33 -20.94 10.37 -4.55
N PRO A 34 -21.24 11.63 -4.94
CA PRO A 34 -22.49 12.00 -5.59
C PRO A 34 -22.84 11.12 -6.81
N PRO A 35 -24.13 10.84 -7.05
CA PRO A 35 -24.56 9.88 -8.06
C PRO A 35 -24.11 10.30 -9.45
N ARG A 36 -23.43 9.38 -10.12
CA ARG A 36 -23.18 9.43 -11.57
C ARG A 36 -24.03 8.39 -12.34
N CYS A 37 -24.75 7.54 -11.61
CA CYS A 37 -25.67 6.55 -12.16
C CYS A 37 -27.07 7.14 -12.39
N ILE A 38 -27.72 6.75 -13.49
CA ILE A 38 -29.09 7.17 -13.84
C ILE A 38 -30.11 6.66 -12.81
N GLN A 39 -29.89 5.48 -12.23
CA GLN A 39 -30.75 4.89 -11.18
C GLN A 39 -30.49 5.51 -9.79
N GLN A 40 -29.77 6.64 -9.72
CA GLN A 40 -29.38 7.31 -8.47
C GLN A 40 -28.52 6.45 -7.52
N SER A 41 -27.95 5.34 -7.99
CA SER A 41 -26.87 4.65 -7.28
C SER A 41 -25.65 5.57 -7.17
N THR A 42 -25.10 5.69 -5.96
CA THR A 42 -23.99 6.59 -5.66
C THR A 42 -22.71 5.79 -5.46
N GLY A 43 -21.58 6.50 -5.42
CA GLY A 43 -20.35 5.96 -4.88
C GLY A 43 -19.52 5.09 -5.82
N VAL A 44 -18.29 4.87 -5.36
CA VAL A 44 -17.18 4.17 -6.00
C VAL A 44 -16.72 3.05 -5.08
N ASP A 45 -16.30 1.93 -5.68
CA ASP A 45 -15.56 0.91 -4.94
C ASP A 45 -14.14 1.42 -4.64
N LEU A 46 -13.90 1.73 -3.37
CA LEU A 46 -12.60 2.24 -2.92
C LEU A 46 -11.47 1.26 -3.21
N ASN A 47 -11.71 -0.06 -3.20
CA ASN A 47 -10.68 -1.06 -3.51
C ASN A 47 -10.57 -1.39 -5.01
N ARG A 48 -11.09 -0.52 -5.88
CA ARG A 48 -10.77 -0.44 -7.32
C ARG A 48 -10.24 0.93 -7.71
N ASN A 49 -10.12 1.85 -6.76
CA ASN A 49 -9.83 3.25 -7.01
C ASN A 49 -8.35 3.63 -6.82
N PHE A 50 -7.47 2.70 -6.45
CA PHE A 50 -6.03 2.98 -6.35
C PHE A 50 -5.35 2.95 -7.73
N ASP A 51 -4.25 3.68 -7.88
CA ASP A 51 -3.49 3.75 -9.14
C ASP A 51 -2.62 2.49 -9.37
N TRP A 52 -3.23 1.31 -9.38
CA TRP A 52 -2.57 0.05 -9.67
C TRP A 52 -3.32 -0.68 -10.79
N PHE A 53 -2.80 -0.60 -12.02
CA PHE A 53 -3.50 -1.09 -13.21
C PHE A 53 -4.95 -0.59 -13.30
N PHE A 54 -5.20 0.63 -12.81
CA PHE A 54 -6.54 1.18 -12.62
C PHE A 54 -7.42 0.96 -13.85
N GLY A 55 -8.53 0.26 -13.63
CA GLY A 55 -9.55 0.06 -14.66
C GLY A 55 -9.25 -1.00 -15.71
N GLN A 56 -8.23 -1.84 -15.51
CA GLN A 56 -7.86 -2.83 -16.52
C GLN A 56 -8.59 -4.18 -16.36
N VAL A 57 -8.79 -4.64 -15.13
CA VAL A 57 -9.41 -5.96 -14.86
C VAL A 57 -10.11 -5.98 -13.51
N GLY A 58 -11.18 -6.77 -13.41
CA GLY A 58 -11.93 -6.96 -12.17
C GLY A 58 -12.61 -5.70 -11.63
N SER A 59 -12.78 -4.69 -12.47
CA SER A 59 -13.44 -3.41 -12.16
C SER A 59 -14.47 -3.06 -13.24
N SER A 60 -15.27 -2.02 -13.02
CA SER A 60 -16.25 -1.52 -13.98
C SER A 60 -16.13 -0.02 -14.20
N THR A 61 -16.42 0.41 -15.42
CA THR A 61 -16.61 1.82 -15.80
C THR A 61 -18.07 2.28 -15.72
N ASP A 62 -19.01 1.36 -15.51
CA ASP A 62 -20.42 1.67 -15.25
C ASP A 62 -20.60 2.21 -13.83
N PRO A 63 -21.02 3.47 -13.64
CA PRO A 63 -21.28 4.07 -12.33
C PRO A 63 -22.30 3.33 -11.47
N CYS A 64 -23.19 2.56 -12.08
CA CYS A 64 -24.19 1.77 -11.36
C CYS A 64 -23.64 0.45 -10.80
N SER A 65 -22.43 0.04 -11.20
CA SER A 65 -21.82 -1.22 -10.77
C SER A 65 -21.31 -1.17 -9.32
N GLU A 66 -21.40 -2.31 -8.63
CA GLU A 66 -20.80 -2.52 -7.30
C GLU A 66 -19.27 -2.53 -7.33
N ILE A 67 -18.66 -2.74 -8.49
CA ILE A 67 -17.20 -2.68 -8.71
C ILE A 67 -16.82 -1.44 -9.53
N TYR A 68 -17.65 -0.39 -9.52
CA TYR A 68 -17.34 0.85 -10.21
C TYR A 68 -16.05 1.46 -9.68
N GLN A 69 -15.07 1.65 -10.56
CA GLN A 69 -13.72 2.08 -10.19
C GLN A 69 -13.59 3.59 -9.91
N GLY A 70 -14.58 4.40 -10.28
CA GLY A 70 -14.47 5.86 -10.25
C GLY A 70 -13.97 6.46 -11.57
N ALA A 71 -13.93 7.78 -11.63
CA ALA A 71 -13.61 8.50 -12.86
C ALA A 71 -12.11 8.46 -13.22
N TYR A 72 -11.25 8.37 -12.20
CA TYR A 72 -9.80 8.25 -12.31
C TYR A 72 -9.26 7.68 -10.99
N ALA A 73 -8.02 7.17 -11.00
CA ALA A 73 -7.40 6.66 -9.78
C ALA A 73 -7.27 7.77 -8.72
N PHE A 74 -7.64 7.46 -7.48
CA PHE A 74 -7.73 8.40 -6.37
C PHE A 74 -8.74 9.53 -6.57
N SER A 75 -9.83 9.27 -7.31
CA SER A 75 -10.96 10.21 -7.41
C SER A 75 -11.68 10.41 -6.08
N GLU A 76 -11.60 9.44 -5.17
CA GLU A 76 -12.30 9.48 -3.90
C GLU A 76 -11.40 10.06 -2.79
N PRO A 77 -11.93 10.94 -1.92
CA PRO A 77 -11.14 11.54 -0.85
C PRO A 77 -10.57 10.51 0.12
N GLU A 78 -11.25 9.39 0.32
CA GLU A 78 -10.82 8.29 1.21
C GLU A 78 -9.54 7.62 0.68
N THR A 79 -9.50 7.26 -0.61
CA THR A 79 -8.32 6.65 -1.22
C THR A 79 -7.19 7.66 -1.40
N ALA A 80 -7.51 8.91 -1.74
CA ALA A 80 -6.54 10.00 -1.79
C ALA A 80 -5.87 10.25 -0.43
N ALA A 81 -6.63 10.15 0.68
CA ALA A 81 -6.07 10.29 2.02
C ALA A 81 -5.03 9.20 2.33
N VAL A 82 -5.30 7.94 1.96
CA VAL A 82 -4.33 6.83 2.11
C VAL A 82 -3.07 7.09 1.27
N ARG A 83 -3.24 7.53 0.01
CA ARG A 83 -2.14 7.90 -0.87
C ARG A 83 -1.25 8.98 -0.24
N ASP A 84 -1.87 10.08 0.17
CA ASP A 84 -1.17 11.26 0.70
C ASP A 84 -0.51 10.95 2.05
N PHE A 85 -1.08 10.03 2.83
CA PHE A 85 -0.47 9.55 4.05
C PHE A 85 0.80 8.74 3.76
N LEU A 86 0.74 7.76 2.86
CA LEU A 86 1.89 6.92 2.48
C LEU A 86 2.99 7.68 1.75
N GLN A 87 2.67 8.79 1.08
CA GLN A 87 3.67 9.69 0.49
C GLN A 87 4.41 10.53 1.54
N ARG A 88 3.76 10.87 2.65
CA ARG A 88 4.34 11.70 3.72
C ARG A 88 5.06 10.90 4.80
N HIS A 89 4.78 9.60 4.90
CA HIS A 89 5.31 8.75 5.97
C HIS A 89 6.04 7.55 5.41
N LYS A 90 7.18 7.21 6.00
CA LYS A 90 7.91 5.99 5.66
C LYS A 90 7.26 4.79 6.34
N VAL A 91 6.29 4.19 5.66
CA VAL A 91 5.58 3.00 6.12
C VAL A 91 6.27 1.74 5.59
N HIS A 92 6.62 0.82 6.49
CA HIS A 92 7.24 -0.46 6.15
C HIS A 92 6.23 -1.60 5.96
N THR A 93 5.04 -1.43 6.54
CA THR A 93 3.99 -2.45 6.55
C THR A 93 2.62 -1.81 6.33
N PHE A 94 1.88 -2.33 5.38
CA PHE A 94 0.52 -1.91 5.02
C PHE A 94 -0.40 -3.12 5.14
N LEU A 95 -1.37 -3.03 6.04
CA LEU A 95 -2.39 -4.06 6.24
C LEU A 95 -3.75 -3.44 5.94
N THR A 96 -4.50 -4.05 5.04
CA THR A 96 -5.91 -3.72 4.80
C THR A 96 -6.79 -4.91 5.19
N PHE A 97 -7.92 -4.64 5.83
CA PHE A 97 -8.79 -5.65 6.42
C PHE A 97 -10.17 -5.59 5.77
N HIS A 98 -10.60 -6.74 5.29
CA HIS A 98 -11.86 -6.99 4.61
C HIS A 98 -12.53 -8.22 5.24
N SER A 99 -13.77 -8.47 4.88
CA SER A 99 -14.41 -9.76 5.04
C SER A 99 -15.23 -10.03 3.79
N TYR A 100 -15.50 -11.28 3.43
CA TYR A 100 -15.15 -12.53 4.10
C TYR A 100 -14.49 -13.48 3.12
N SER A 101 -13.81 -14.52 3.65
CA SER A 101 -13.42 -15.77 2.95
C SER A 101 -12.35 -16.56 3.70
N GLN A 102 -11.77 -16.00 4.78
CA GLN A 102 -10.60 -16.54 5.47
C GLN A 102 -9.39 -16.67 4.53
N ILE A 103 -8.92 -15.53 4.01
CA ILE A 103 -7.77 -15.47 3.10
C ILE A 103 -6.80 -14.41 3.61
N LEU A 104 -5.51 -14.77 3.70
CA LEU A 104 -4.42 -13.83 3.90
C LEU A 104 -3.66 -13.68 2.58
N MET A 105 -3.89 -12.55 1.92
CA MET A 105 -3.35 -12.25 0.60
C MET A 105 -2.12 -11.37 0.69
N TYR A 106 -1.14 -11.65 -0.17
CA TYR A 106 -0.05 -10.73 -0.51
C TYR A 106 -0.13 -10.36 -1.99
N PRO A 107 0.47 -9.24 -2.43
CA PRO A 107 0.43 -8.83 -3.82
C PRO A 107 1.06 -9.86 -4.80
N PHE A 108 0.59 -9.97 -6.05
CA PHE A 108 -0.34 -9.04 -6.70
C PHE A 108 -1.75 -9.60 -6.98
N GLY A 109 -2.75 -8.73 -6.93
CA GLY A 109 -4.15 -8.98 -7.28
C GLY A 109 -4.51 -8.77 -8.76
N HIS A 110 -3.80 -7.88 -9.48
CA HIS A 110 -4.19 -7.55 -10.87
C HIS A 110 -4.04 -8.67 -11.91
N GLN A 111 -3.13 -9.63 -11.73
CA GLN A 111 -2.86 -10.65 -12.75
C GLN A 111 -2.34 -11.95 -12.14
N VAL A 112 -2.88 -13.08 -12.60
CA VAL A 112 -2.41 -14.42 -12.17
C VAL A 112 -0.93 -14.60 -12.47
N ARG A 113 -0.25 -15.37 -11.62
CA ARG A 113 1.19 -15.68 -11.77
C ARG A 113 2.10 -14.45 -11.86
N THR A 114 1.69 -13.33 -11.26
CA THR A 114 2.49 -12.10 -11.18
C THR A 114 2.87 -11.83 -9.73
N TYR A 115 4.18 -11.71 -9.46
CA TYR A 115 4.72 -11.69 -8.11
C TYR A 115 5.76 -10.58 -7.94
N SER A 116 5.93 -10.09 -6.72
CA SER A 116 7.05 -9.20 -6.38
C SER A 116 8.36 -9.98 -6.24
N ASN A 117 9.49 -9.29 -6.38
CA ASN A 117 10.83 -9.87 -6.27
C ASN A 117 11.12 -10.51 -4.90
N ASP A 118 10.40 -10.10 -3.85
CA ASP A 118 10.50 -10.59 -2.48
C ASP A 118 9.38 -11.57 -2.10
N LEU A 119 8.77 -12.24 -3.09
CA LEU A 119 7.70 -13.23 -2.91
C LEU A 119 7.97 -14.23 -1.79
N ASN A 120 9.18 -14.79 -1.71
CA ASN A 120 9.51 -15.81 -0.72
C ASN A 120 9.41 -15.27 0.73
N ASP A 121 9.85 -14.03 0.97
CA ASP A 121 9.74 -13.35 2.27
C ASP A 121 8.26 -13.08 2.60
N LEU A 122 7.51 -12.53 1.65
CA LEU A 122 6.08 -12.25 1.82
C LEU A 122 5.27 -13.52 2.12
N ARG A 123 5.49 -14.57 1.34
CA ARG A 123 4.78 -15.86 1.45
C ARG A 123 5.12 -16.58 2.74
N SER A 124 6.41 -16.69 3.10
CA SER A 124 6.81 -17.34 4.35
C SER A 124 6.29 -16.60 5.58
N THR A 125 6.27 -15.28 5.55
CA THR A 125 5.65 -14.43 6.58
C THR A 125 4.15 -14.70 6.69
N ALA A 126 3.41 -14.70 5.57
CA ALA A 126 1.97 -14.97 5.55
C ALA A 126 1.61 -16.39 6.02
N LEU A 127 2.36 -17.42 5.60
CA LEU A 127 2.17 -18.79 6.07
C LEU A 127 2.40 -18.90 7.59
N THR A 128 3.45 -18.25 8.10
CA THR A 128 3.72 -18.21 9.54
C THR A 128 2.60 -17.48 10.30
N ALA A 129 2.13 -16.35 9.78
CA ALA A 129 1.05 -15.56 10.35
C ALA A 129 -0.26 -16.36 10.39
N SER A 130 -0.63 -17.00 9.27
CA SER A 130 -1.79 -17.89 9.17
C SER A 130 -1.69 -19.07 10.14
N SER A 131 -0.48 -19.62 10.36
CA SER A 131 -0.28 -20.71 11.31
C SER A 131 -0.50 -20.26 12.76
N GLN A 132 -0.04 -19.06 13.15
CA GLN A 132 -0.29 -18.53 14.49
C GLN A 132 -1.77 -18.18 14.73
N LEU A 133 -2.43 -17.60 13.71
CA LEU A 133 -3.87 -17.39 13.72
C LEU A 133 -4.62 -18.70 13.96
N HIS A 134 -4.31 -19.74 13.17
CA HIS A 134 -4.94 -21.05 13.26
C HIS A 134 -4.83 -21.67 14.66
N ARG A 135 -3.70 -21.49 15.36
CA ARG A 135 -3.48 -22.05 16.70
C ARG A 135 -4.45 -21.52 17.77
N MET A 136 -5.09 -20.36 17.55
CA MET A 136 -6.02 -19.79 18.53
C MET A 136 -7.34 -20.54 18.59
N PHE A 137 -7.98 -20.77 17.43
CA PHE A 137 -9.34 -21.31 17.36
C PHE A 137 -9.54 -22.37 16.26
N GLY A 138 -8.48 -22.80 15.58
CA GLY A 138 -8.56 -23.80 14.50
C GLY A 138 -9.02 -23.22 13.15
N THR A 139 -9.17 -21.91 13.02
CA THR A 139 -9.62 -21.27 11.77
C THR A 139 -8.56 -21.40 10.68
N ASN A 140 -8.99 -21.80 9.49
CA ASN A 140 -8.11 -22.10 8.37
C ASN A 140 -8.14 -20.96 7.36
N TYR A 141 -7.02 -20.24 7.22
CA TYR A 141 -6.86 -19.20 6.20
C TYR A 141 -6.13 -19.77 4.98
N LYS A 142 -6.64 -19.49 3.78
CA LYS A 142 -5.88 -19.68 2.54
C LYS A 142 -4.81 -18.58 2.45
N VAL A 143 -3.63 -18.93 1.94
CA VAL A 143 -2.52 -17.97 1.75
C VAL A 143 -2.09 -17.99 0.28
N GLY A 144 -2.06 -16.83 -0.35
CA GLY A 144 -1.67 -16.69 -1.75
C GLY A 144 -1.75 -15.26 -2.25
N THR A 145 -1.65 -15.07 -3.56
CA THR A 145 -1.92 -13.77 -4.17
C THR A 145 -3.42 -13.55 -4.34
N GLY A 146 -3.86 -12.29 -4.45
CA GLY A 146 -5.26 -11.99 -4.77
C GLY A 146 -5.71 -12.63 -6.07
N ALA A 147 -4.87 -12.55 -7.12
CA ALA A 147 -5.19 -13.10 -8.42
C ALA A 147 -5.26 -14.63 -8.43
N ASP A 148 -4.35 -15.31 -7.72
CA ASP A 148 -4.26 -16.78 -7.73
C ASP A 148 -5.21 -17.45 -6.72
N THR A 149 -5.71 -16.72 -5.72
CA THR A 149 -6.56 -17.27 -4.63
C THR A 149 -8.03 -16.92 -4.77
N LEU A 150 -8.35 -15.75 -5.35
CA LEU A 150 -9.70 -15.28 -5.59
C LEU A 150 -9.96 -15.11 -7.08
N TYR A 151 -9.56 -13.96 -7.62
CA TYR A 151 -9.70 -13.59 -9.03
C TYR A 151 -8.86 -12.35 -9.32
N PRO A 152 -8.46 -12.12 -10.58
CA PRO A 152 -7.76 -10.89 -10.97
C PRO A 152 -8.58 -9.63 -10.73
N ALA A 153 -8.03 -8.67 -10.00
CA ALA A 153 -8.63 -7.38 -9.71
C ALA A 153 -7.60 -6.24 -9.70
N SER A 154 -7.88 -5.17 -10.44
CA SER A 154 -7.07 -3.96 -10.47
C SER A 154 -7.53 -2.91 -9.47
N GLY A 155 -6.67 -1.94 -9.18
CA GLY A 155 -6.99 -0.81 -8.32
C GLY A 155 -7.05 -1.11 -6.82
N GLY A 156 -6.50 -2.26 -6.41
CA GLY A 156 -6.39 -2.67 -5.01
C GLY A 156 -5.34 -1.86 -4.23
N SER A 157 -5.65 -1.59 -2.96
CA SER A 157 -4.81 -0.77 -2.07
C SER A 157 -3.50 -1.45 -1.69
N GLU A 158 -3.54 -2.75 -1.41
CA GLU A 158 -2.40 -3.60 -1.04
C GLU A 158 -1.39 -3.72 -2.19
N ASP A 159 -1.90 -3.83 -3.41
CA ASP A 159 -1.13 -3.86 -4.64
C ASP A 159 -0.44 -2.52 -4.90
N TRP A 160 -1.19 -1.42 -4.80
CA TRP A 160 -0.64 -0.07 -4.95
C TRP A 160 0.43 0.24 -3.88
N ALA A 161 0.15 -0.11 -2.62
CA ALA A 161 1.08 0.09 -1.52
C ALA A 161 2.41 -0.64 -1.77
N LYS A 162 2.35 -1.87 -2.27
CA LYS A 162 3.54 -2.66 -2.61
C LYS A 162 4.25 -2.15 -3.85
N GLY A 163 3.52 -1.99 -4.94
CA GLY A 163 4.08 -1.77 -6.27
C GLY A 163 4.51 -0.33 -6.54
N LYS A 164 3.75 0.65 -6.06
CA LYS A 164 4.03 2.08 -6.29
C LYS A 164 4.47 2.84 -5.04
N ALA A 165 3.92 2.53 -3.86
CA ALA A 165 4.36 3.16 -2.62
C ALA A 165 5.58 2.47 -1.98
N HIS A 166 6.04 1.36 -2.57
CA HIS A 166 7.23 0.60 -2.16
C HIS A 166 7.20 0.14 -0.69
N VAL A 167 6.01 -0.13 -0.15
CA VAL A 167 5.85 -0.74 1.17
C VAL A 167 6.33 -2.19 1.10
N LYS A 168 7.22 -2.60 2.03
CA LYS A 168 7.82 -3.94 2.01
C LYS A 168 6.77 -5.02 2.30
N TYR A 169 6.13 -4.96 3.46
CA TYR A 169 5.15 -5.95 3.90
C TYR A 169 3.74 -5.43 3.64
N SER A 170 3.15 -5.80 2.50
CA SER A 170 1.78 -5.42 2.14
C SER A 170 0.89 -6.65 2.14
N TYR A 171 -0.23 -6.61 2.87
CA TYR A 171 -1.16 -7.74 2.98
C TYR A 171 -2.62 -7.27 3.04
N LEU A 172 -3.51 -8.10 2.50
CA LEU A 172 -4.95 -7.98 2.65
C LEU A 172 -5.48 -9.20 3.42
N PHE A 173 -6.31 -8.95 4.43
CA PHE A 173 -7.03 -10.00 5.15
C PHE A 173 -8.49 -10.04 4.70
N GLU A 174 -8.95 -11.16 4.15
CA GLU A 174 -10.38 -11.50 4.12
C GLU A 174 -10.68 -12.30 5.38
N LEU A 175 -11.35 -11.69 6.34
CA LEU A 175 -11.62 -12.28 7.65
C LEU A 175 -12.70 -13.37 7.57
N ARG A 176 -13.13 -13.85 8.74
CA ARG A 176 -14.28 -14.77 8.88
C ARG A 176 -15.55 -14.21 8.24
N PRO A 177 -16.50 -15.08 7.86
CA PRO A 177 -16.41 -16.56 7.85
C PRO A 177 -15.76 -17.11 6.56
N GLU A 178 -15.84 -18.42 6.36
CA GLU A 178 -15.46 -19.04 5.10
C GLU A 178 -16.30 -18.54 3.91
N GLU A 179 -15.72 -18.59 2.71
CA GLU A 179 -16.32 -18.20 1.43
C GLU A 179 -17.69 -18.86 1.15
N GLN A 180 -17.93 -20.07 1.67
CA GLN A 180 -19.17 -20.81 1.42
C GLN A 180 -20.37 -20.30 2.25
N VAL A 181 -20.15 -19.40 3.20
CA VAL A 181 -21.23 -18.80 4.01
C VAL A 181 -21.90 -17.69 3.20
N TRP A 182 -23.14 -17.95 2.76
CA TRP A 182 -23.88 -17.11 1.82
C TRP A 182 -24.19 -15.70 2.35
N ASP A 183 -24.29 -15.53 3.67
CA ASP A 183 -24.52 -14.28 4.37
C ASP A 183 -23.28 -13.81 5.15
N GLY A 184 -22.08 -14.10 4.64
CA GLY A 184 -20.82 -13.93 5.38
C GLY A 184 -20.55 -12.51 5.93
N PHE A 185 -21.17 -11.48 5.35
CA PHE A 185 -21.10 -10.10 5.89
C PHE A 185 -21.95 -9.88 7.16
N LEU A 186 -22.93 -10.75 7.42
CA LEU A 186 -23.80 -10.74 8.60
C LEU A 186 -23.27 -11.67 9.70
N LEU A 187 -21.96 -11.63 9.93
CA LEU A 187 -21.29 -12.42 10.95
C LEU A 187 -21.82 -12.08 12.36
N SER A 188 -22.14 -13.09 13.16
CA SER A 188 -22.67 -12.92 14.52
C SER A 188 -21.73 -12.10 15.42
N GLU A 189 -22.30 -11.22 16.25
CA GLU A 189 -21.54 -10.37 17.18
C GLU A 189 -20.62 -11.17 18.11
N ASN A 190 -21.02 -12.40 18.48
CA ASN A 190 -20.19 -13.26 19.33
C ASN A 190 -18.90 -13.75 18.64
N GLN A 191 -18.77 -13.57 17.32
CA GLN A 191 -17.58 -13.89 16.53
C GLN A 191 -16.61 -12.70 16.43
N ILE A 192 -16.99 -11.48 16.85
CA ILE A 192 -16.12 -10.29 16.77
C ILE A 192 -14.82 -10.53 17.55
N MET A 193 -14.93 -10.92 18.83
CA MET A 193 -13.76 -11.11 19.69
C MET A 193 -12.91 -12.32 19.29
N PRO A 194 -13.47 -13.50 18.94
CA PRO A 194 -12.70 -14.58 18.35
C PRO A 194 -11.93 -14.16 17.09
N THR A 195 -12.59 -13.49 16.14
CA THR A 195 -11.98 -13.04 14.88
C THR A 195 -10.84 -12.05 15.13
N ALA A 196 -11.06 -11.08 16.03
CA ALA A 196 -10.03 -10.09 16.37
C ALA A 196 -8.81 -10.74 17.05
N ARG A 197 -9.03 -11.67 17.99
CA ARG A 197 -7.95 -12.33 18.75
C ARG A 197 -7.07 -13.20 17.85
N GLU A 198 -7.64 -13.99 16.95
CA GLU A 198 -6.84 -14.80 16.04
C GLU A 198 -6.11 -13.95 15.00
N THR A 199 -6.78 -12.92 14.46
CA THR A 199 -6.17 -12.00 13.49
C THR A 199 -5.00 -11.25 14.11
N TRP A 200 -5.11 -10.88 15.39
CA TRP A 200 -4.01 -10.25 16.12
C TRP A 200 -2.75 -11.13 16.21
N GLU A 201 -2.89 -12.45 16.33
CA GLU A 201 -1.73 -13.36 16.28
C GLU A 201 -1.01 -13.30 14.94
N ALA A 202 -1.74 -13.25 13.81
CA ALA A 202 -1.15 -13.03 12.49
C ALA A 202 -0.46 -11.66 12.38
N VAL A 203 -1.11 -10.60 12.87
CA VAL A 203 -0.57 -9.23 12.84
C VAL A 203 0.75 -9.13 13.62
N LYS A 204 0.86 -9.79 14.78
CA LYS A 204 2.12 -9.84 15.56
C LYS A 204 3.27 -10.49 14.79
N VAL A 205 3.01 -11.54 14.00
CA VAL A 205 4.02 -12.17 13.16
C VAL A 205 4.55 -11.17 12.12
N ILE A 206 3.64 -10.51 11.39
CA ILE A 206 4.02 -9.53 10.36
C ILE A 206 4.77 -8.33 10.99
N ALA A 207 4.32 -7.85 12.15
CA ALA A 207 5.00 -6.79 12.89
C ALA A 207 6.41 -7.18 13.32
N SER A 208 6.62 -8.44 13.75
CA SER A 208 7.93 -8.96 14.11
C SER A 208 8.88 -8.98 12.91
N GLN A 209 8.39 -9.35 11.72
CA GLN A 209 9.17 -9.28 10.48
C GLN A 209 9.50 -7.83 10.08
N THR A 210 8.58 -6.91 10.33
CA THR A 210 8.79 -5.47 10.12
C THR A 210 9.94 -4.94 10.98
N LEU A 211 9.99 -5.33 12.26
CA LEU A 211 11.05 -4.96 13.20
C LEU A 211 12.41 -5.56 12.84
N ALA A 212 12.41 -6.72 12.17
CA ALA A 212 13.63 -7.40 11.72
C ALA A 212 14.21 -6.80 10.42
N ILE A 213 13.50 -5.88 9.75
CA ILE A 213 14.07 -5.13 8.63
C ILE A 213 15.31 -4.41 9.17
N PRO A 214 16.50 -4.64 8.59
CA PRO A 214 17.67 -3.89 8.97
C PRO A 214 17.33 -2.42 8.81
N THR A 215 17.21 -1.70 9.93
CA THR A 215 17.35 -0.26 9.85
C THR A 215 18.71 -0.09 9.21
N VAL A 216 18.79 0.59 8.08
CA VAL A 216 20.03 1.25 7.73
C VAL A 216 20.25 2.14 8.93
N ALA A 217 21.02 1.65 9.91
CA ALA A 217 21.54 2.45 11.00
C ALA A 217 22.02 3.68 10.28
N ARG A 218 21.43 4.85 10.63
CA ARG A 218 21.86 6.16 10.13
C ARG A 218 23.36 6.03 9.99
N ALA A 219 23.86 5.91 8.76
CA ALA A 219 25.29 5.77 8.55
C ALA A 219 25.86 6.92 9.38
N PRO A 220 26.82 6.67 10.30
CA PRO A 220 27.35 7.72 11.15
C PRO A 220 27.60 8.87 10.21
N GLN A 221 26.93 10.01 10.45
CA GLN A 221 27.04 11.17 9.58
C GLN A 221 28.53 11.31 9.34
N ARG A 222 29.00 10.98 8.14
CA ARG A 222 30.37 11.25 7.81
C ARG A 222 30.39 12.75 7.90
N HIS A 223 31.01 13.26 8.98
CA HIS A 223 31.45 14.65 9.04
C HIS A 223 31.95 14.96 7.64
N PRO A 224 31.47 16.05 7.00
CA PRO A 224 31.92 16.36 5.65
C PRO A 224 33.44 16.29 5.71
N GLN A 225 34.02 15.29 5.04
CA GLN A 225 35.46 15.25 4.88
C GLN A 225 35.78 16.64 4.33
N ALA A 226 36.61 17.39 5.06
CA ALA A 226 37.04 18.71 4.66
C ALA A 226 37.31 18.64 3.15
N ARG A 227 36.48 19.33 2.36
CA ARG A 227 36.52 19.23 0.89
C ARG A 227 37.95 19.59 0.51
N LEU A 228 38.77 18.60 0.15
CA LEU A 228 40.10 18.85 -0.36
C LEU A 228 39.94 19.78 -1.56
N CYS A 229 40.60 20.94 -1.49
CA CYS A 229 40.64 21.92 -2.57
C CYS A 229 41.50 21.35 -3.71
N ALA A 230 40.87 20.51 -4.54
CA ALA A 230 41.52 19.84 -5.65
C ALA A 230 40.63 19.91 -6.89
N ASP A 231 41.28 20.16 -8.03
CA ASP A 231 40.65 20.06 -9.33
C ASP A 231 40.34 18.59 -9.63
N ARG A 232 39.17 18.35 -10.22
CA ARG A 232 38.64 17.01 -10.50
C ARG A 232 38.83 16.60 -11.96
N ASP A 233 39.42 17.48 -12.77
CA ASP A 233 39.62 17.27 -14.19
C ASP A 233 41.03 17.74 -14.58
N THR A 234 41.69 16.99 -15.46
CA THR A 234 43.05 17.29 -15.92
C THR A 234 43.10 18.52 -16.82
N LEU A 235 41.97 18.93 -17.39
CA LEU A 235 41.84 20.10 -18.27
C LEU A 235 41.58 21.42 -17.52
N CYS A 236 41.42 21.38 -16.20
CA CYS A 236 41.06 22.55 -15.39
C CYS A 236 41.98 23.76 -15.57
N ALA A 237 43.29 23.55 -15.72
CA ALA A 237 44.25 24.63 -15.95
C ALA A 237 44.04 25.31 -17.32
N SER A 238 43.77 24.52 -18.36
CA SER A 238 43.51 25.01 -19.72
C SER A 238 42.20 25.79 -19.76
N TRP A 239 41.14 25.26 -19.15
CA TRP A 239 39.84 25.93 -19.07
C TRP A 239 39.91 27.22 -18.26
N ALA A 240 40.69 27.25 -17.17
CA ALA A 240 40.89 28.46 -16.39
C ALA A 240 41.61 29.55 -17.20
N GLN A 241 42.65 29.21 -17.95
CA GLN A 241 43.32 30.13 -18.87
C GLN A 241 42.41 30.60 -20.01
N GLY A 242 41.51 29.73 -20.48
CA GLY A 242 40.51 30.04 -21.51
C GLY A 242 39.28 30.84 -21.00
N GLY A 243 39.27 31.28 -19.74
CA GLY A 243 38.20 32.11 -19.18
C GLY A 243 36.96 31.36 -18.70
N ALA A 244 36.97 30.02 -18.70
CA ALA A 244 35.82 29.21 -18.29
C ALA A 244 35.38 29.47 -16.83
N CYS A 245 36.30 29.90 -15.96
CA CYS A 245 35.98 30.21 -14.56
C CYS A 245 34.92 31.32 -14.40
N ALA A 246 34.83 32.24 -15.36
CA ALA A 246 33.84 33.33 -15.33
C ALA A 246 32.55 32.97 -16.08
N THR A 247 32.62 32.07 -17.06
CA THR A 247 31.51 31.78 -17.97
C THR A 247 30.76 30.49 -17.62
N TRP A 248 31.40 29.52 -16.95
CA TRP A 248 30.82 28.21 -16.68
C TRP A 248 30.56 28.01 -15.18
N PRO A 249 29.29 27.96 -14.74
CA PRO A 249 28.92 27.82 -13.32
C PRO A 249 29.48 26.55 -12.66
N GLU A 250 29.69 25.50 -13.44
CA GLU A 250 30.19 24.20 -12.99
C GLU A 250 31.65 24.22 -12.52
N MET A 251 32.41 25.25 -12.91
CA MET A 251 33.84 25.36 -12.58
C MET A 251 34.09 25.44 -11.07
N ARG A 252 33.11 25.93 -10.29
CA ARG A 252 33.19 25.98 -8.81
C ARG A 252 33.19 24.60 -8.15
N GLN A 253 32.66 23.58 -8.81
CA GLN A 253 32.65 22.21 -8.29
C GLN A 253 33.73 21.34 -8.93
N ARG A 254 34.01 21.58 -10.22
CA ARG A 254 34.91 20.74 -11.03
C ARG A 254 36.37 21.18 -10.97
N CYS A 255 36.62 22.49 -10.95
CA CYS A 255 37.96 23.08 -11.00
C CYS A 255 38.18 24.16 -9.91
N PRO A 256 37.87 23.87 -8.63
CA PRO A 256 37.85 24.88 -7.59
C PRO A 256 39.24 25.44 -7.25
N ARG A 257 40.32 24.72 -7.56
CA ARG A 257 41.69 25.16 -7.30
C ARG A 257 42.24 25.96 -8.48
N SER A 258 42.10 25.47 -9.71
CA SER A 258 42.53 26.19 -10.92
C SER A 258 41.79 27.51 -11.12
N CYS A 259 40.52 27.60 -10.69
CA CYS A 259 39.74 28.84 -10.75
C CYS A 259 39.83 29.72 -9.50
N GLY A 260 40.67 29.36 -8.51
CA GLY A 260 40.85 30.16 -7.30
C GLY A 260 39.61 30.25 -6.40
N PHE A 261 38.66 29.33 -6.51
CA PHE A 261 37.46 29.28 -5.66
C PHE A 261 37.73 28.72 -4.27
N CYS A 262 38.89 28.12 -4.04
CA CYS A 262 39.37 27.72 -2.72
C CYS A 262 40.91 27.85 -2.64
N ALA A 263 41.41 28.05 -1.42
CA ALA A 263 42.84 28.05 -1.12
C ALA A 263 43.32 26.62 -0.74
N LYS A 264 44.63 26.40 -0.83
CA LYS A 264 45.30 25.12 -0.52
C LYS A 264 45.02 24.64 0.90
#